data_AF-A0A1E3NJ93-F1
#
_entry.id   AF-A0A1E3NJ93-F1
#
_cell.length_a   1.000
_cell.length_b   1.000
_cell.length_c   1.000
_cell.angle_alpha   90.00
_cell.angle_beta   90.00
_cell.angle_gamma   90.00
#
_symmetry.space_group_name_H-M   'P 1'
#
loop_
_entity.id
_entity.type
_entity.pdbx_description
1 polymer ?
#
loop_
_entity_poly.entity_id
_entity_poly.type
_entity_poly.pdbx_seq_one_letter_code
_entity_poly.pdbx_strand_id
1 'polypeptide(L)'
;MITLDQVDLPNKREFRGKDFPVAFRLGGNTQNVGQTLKFLEEKSEEGFFKNLLQKHGVIVIRNPSKTDPETLSKYLTAIGKNSGDEIFVQNGSTAKRTEVTNVLSTANEGPSDRLIYQHNEFSRFTKYPSKLFFVCEAYNAKGGETPVVHGGEFFDEIYRIAPDFLKELSRKGLYMEQIWPLKSDNDTNWSNQFCFGRYIDANNNDFEYQKAEAIKLAKKTASPHCEFTADHDLLIRQYTEPIRMYKAGDGEEFPCFFNSIATFFADVKYKIGGYSKTKSICYNDGSKIPEKYLDLVLEKSINMAYKHQWEEGDIVIVDNYMVSHGRCPWEGERKVLVSMWDTINKPDYLPWVSQ
;
A
#
# COMPACT_ATOMS: atom_id res chain seq x y z
N MET A 1 -31.31 -8.21 11.91
CA MET A 1 -30.81 -7.10 11.07
C MET A 1 -29.30 -7.13 11.15
N ILE A 2 -28.59 -6.88 10.04
CA ILE A 2 -27.13 -6.77 10.06
C ILE A 2 -26.75 -5.43 10.71
N THR A 3 -25.70 -5.41 11.54
CA THR A 3 -25.21 -4.21 12.25
C THR A 3 -23.70 -4.07 12.10
N LEU A 4 -23.20 -2.84 12.27
CA LEU A 4 -21.79 -2.54 12.49
C LEU A 4 -21.66 -1.84 13.84
N ASP A 5 -21.29 -2.61 14.85
CA ASP A 5 -21.15 -2.12 16.21
C ASP A 5 -19.68 -1.73 16.44
N GLN A 6 -19.41 -0.48 16.83
CA GLN A 6 -18.05 -0.02 17.06
C GLN A 6 -17.41 -0.83 18.21
N VAL A 7 -16.14 -1.22 18.04
CA VAL A 7 -15.38 -1.98 19.03
C VAL A 7 -13.99 -1.37 19.21
N ASP A 8 -13.43 -1.54 20.42
CA ASP A 8 -12.05 -1.15 20.69
C ASP A 8 -11.10 -2.28 20.35
N LEU A 9 -10.03 -1.96 19.62
CA LEU A 9 -8.92 -2.88 19.39
C LEU A 9 -7.82 -2.67 20.45
N PRO A 10 -7.16 -3.75 20.90
CA PRO A 10 -6.03 -3.62 21.81
C PRO A 10 -4.91 -2.83 21.16
N ASN A 11 -4.26 -1.96 21.93
CA ASN A 11 -3.15 -1.11 21.49
C ASN A 11 -3.50 -0.15 20.34
N LYS A 12 -4.79 0.16 20.11
CA LYS A 12 -5.16 1.23 19.17
C LYS A 12 -4.48 2.53 19.60
N ARG A 13 -4.05 3.31 18.61
CA ARG A 13 -3.46 4.63 18.80
C ARG A 13 -4.54 5.70 18.62
N GLU A 14 -4.18 6.93 18.93
CA GLU A 14 -4.97 8.10 18.59
C GLU A 14 -4.07 9.08 17.86
N PHE A 15 -4.57 9.67 16.78
CA PHE A 15 -3.92 10.80 16.11
C PHE A 15 -4.90 11.97 16.12
N ARG A 16 -4.53 13.05 16.81
CA ARG A 16 -5.32 14.29 16.88
C ARG A 16 -6.79 14.08 17.29
N GLY A 17 -7.03 13.31 18.36
CA GLY A 17 -8.39 13.05 18.85
C GLY A 17 -9.16 11.97 18.07
N LYS A 18 -8.51 11.27 17.13
CA LYS A 18 -9.16 10.27 16.26
C LYS A 18 -8.51 8.91 16.44
N ASP A 19 -9.34 7.89 16.65
CA ASP A 19 -8.91 6.49 16.75
C ASP A 19 -8.13 6.04 15.49
N PHE A 20 -7.02 5.33 15.71
CA PHE A 20 -6.22 4.73 14.65
C PHE A 20 -5.78 3.31 15.06
N PRO A 21 -6.32 2.25 14.44
CA PRO A 21 -7.47 2.24 13.51
C PRO A 21 -8.82 2.45 14.23
N VAL A 22 -9.87 2.76 13.47
CA VAL A 22 -11.26 2.60 13.93
C VAL A 22 -11.76 1.20 13.59
N ALA A 23 -12.52 0.57 14.49
CA ALA A 23 -12.96 -0.81 14.30
C ALA A 23 -14.44 -1.02 14.59
N PHE A 24 -15.04 -1.93 13.82
CA PHE A 24 -16.43 -2.33 13.91
C PHE A 24 -16.54 -3.85 13.88
N ARG A 25 -17.51 -4.40 14.62
CA ARG A 25 -17.88 -5.80 14.53
C ARG A 25 -19.16 -5.92 13.71
N LEU A 26 -19.13 -6.82 12.73
CA LEU A 26 -20.32 -7.17 11.95
C LEU A 26 -21.21 -8.08 12.81
N GLY A 27 -22.41 -7.62 13.13
CA GLY A 27 -23.39 -8.30 13.96
C GLY A 27 -24.63 -8.77 13.19
N GLY A 28 -25.49 -9.54 13.86
CA GLY A 28 -26.71 -10.11 13.28
C GLY A 28 -26.51 -11.47 12.60
N ASN A 29 -27.39 -11.83 11.65
CA ASN A 29 -27.31 -13.09 10.92
C ASN A 29 -26.32 -12.99 9.73
N THR A 30 -25.04 -12.83 10.04
CA THR A 30 -23.95 -12.64 9.06
C THR A 30 -23.72 -13.84 8.15
N GLN A 31 -24.28 -15.02 8.48
CA GLN A 31 -24.31 -16.19 7.61
C GLN A 31 -25.17 -15.98 6.35
N ASN A 32 -26.13 -15.06 6.40
CA ASN A 32 -26.91 -14.67 5.22
C ASN A 32 -26.12 -13.65 4.39
N VAL A 33 -25.30 -14.17 3.46
CA VAL A 33 -24.47 -13.37 2.56
C VAL A 33 -25.26 -12.29 1.82
N GLY A 34 -26.50 -12.59 1.38
CA GLY A 34 -27.35 -11.62 0.68
C GLY A 34 -27.77 -10.44 1.55
N GLN A 35 -28.10 -10.67 2.82
CA GLN A 35 -28.41 -9.60 3.77
C GLN A 35 -27.18 -8.75 4.10
N THR A 36 -26.03 -9.40 4.30
CA THR A 36 -24.76 -8.69 4.55
C THR A 36 -24.36 -7.84 3.35
N LEU A 37 -24.47 -8.36 2.13
CA LEU A 37 -24.17 -7.61 0.90
C LEU A 37 -25.01 -6.35 0.82
N LYS A 38 -26.34 -6.49 0.87
CA LYS A 38 -27.25 -5.35 0.79
C LYS A 38 -26.95 -4.29 1.86
N PHE A 39 -26.66 -4.72 3.09
CA PHE A 39 -26.30 -3.80 4.17
C PHE A 39 -24.97 -3.05 3.89
N LEU A 40 -23.94 -3.74 3.39
CA LEU A 40 -22.67 -3.10 3.03
C LEU A 40 -22.82 -2.14 1.85
N GLU A 41 -23.66 -2.47 0.86
CA GLU A 41 -24.00 -1.59 -0.26
C GLU A 41 -24.66 -0.30 0.26
N GLU A 42 -25.75 -0.41 1.04
CA GLU A 42 -26.47 0.73 1.62
C GLU A 42 -25.55 1.63 2.45
N LYS A 43 -24.71 1.04 3.32
CA LYS A 43 -23.73 1.81 4.12
C LYS A 43 -22.70 2.54 3.25
N SER A 44 -22.29 1.93 2.15
CA SER A 44 -21.31 2.52 1.23
C SER A 44 -21.91 3.69 0.46
N GLU A 45 -23.15 3.56 -0.02
CA GLU A 45 -23.91 4.63 -0.68
C GLU A 45 -24.17 5.81 0.26
N GLU A 46 -24.41 5.55 1.55
CA GLU A 46 -24.51 6.57 2.61
C GLU A 46 -23.18 7.29 2.90
N GLY A 47 -22.07 6.82 2.32
CA GLY A 47 -20.74 7.38 2.52
C GLY A 47 -20.06 6.96 3.83
N PHE A 48 -20.60 5.95 4.53
CA PHE A 48 -20.08 5.50 5.83
C PHE A 48 -18.58 5.16 5.80
N PHE A 49 -18.18 4.25 4.90
CA PHE A 49 -16.79 3.82 4.81
C PHE A 49 -15.88 4.93 4.30
N LYS A 50 -16.33 5.71 3.31
CA LYS A 50 -15.57 6.86 2.80
C LYS A 50 -15.27 7.88 3.89
N ASN A 51 -16.28 8.28 4.66
CA ASN A 51 -16.14 9.29 5.71
C ASN A 51 -15.26 8.79 6.86
N LEU A 52 -15.44 7.53 7.28
CA LEU A 52 -14.58 6.92 8.29
C LEU A 52 -13.13 6.83 7.83
N LEU A 53 -12.89 6.43 6.58
CA LEU A 53 -11.55 6.26 6.07
C LEU A 53 -10.80 7.60 5.95
N GLN A 54 -11.48 8.64 5.47
CA GLN A 54 -10.93 10.00 5.43
C GLN A 54 -10.63 10.60 6.81
N LYS A 55 -11.27 10.08 7.86
CA LYS A 55 -11.08 10.53 9.24
C LYS A 55 -10.04 9.72 10.00
N HIS A 56 -10.02 8.40 9.79
CA HIS A 56 -9.27 7.47 10.63
C HIS A 56 -8.12 6.76 9.89
N GLY A 57 -8.04 6.86 8.56
CA GLY A 57 -7.00 6.23 7.74
C GLY A 57 -7.10 4.70 7.62
N VAL A 58 -7.57 4.01 8.66
CA VAL A 58 -7.80 2.56 8.66
C VAL A 58 -9.14 2.21 9.30
N ILE A 59 -9.92 1.40 8.61
CA ILE A 59 -11.14 0.77 9.12
C ILE A 59 -10.90 -0.72 9.25
N VAL A 60 -11.19 -1.29 10.42
CA VAL A 60 -11.22 -2.74 10.64
C VAL A 60 -12.67 -3.19 10.80
N ILE A 61 -13.10 -4.16 10.00
CA ILE A 61 -14.39 -4.84 10.15
C ILE A 61 -14.10 -6.26 10.61
N ARG A 62 -14.38 -6.55 11.89
CA ARG A 62 -14.36 -7.90 12.45
C ARG A 62 -15.59 -8.64 11.96
N ASN A 63 -15.42 -9.57 11.02
CA ASN A 63 -16.49 -10.42 10.54
C ASN A 63 -16.37 -11.81 11.18
N PRO A 64 -17.31 -12.22 12.05
CA PRO A 64 -17.22 -13.49 12.76
C PRO A 64 -17.53 -14.72 11.87
N SER A 65 -17.97 -14.51 10.63
CA SER A 65 -18.30 -15.60 9.71
C SER A 65 -17.09 -15.98 8.88
N LYS A 66 -16.80 -17.29 8.82
CA LYS A 66 -15.85 -17.84 7.85
C LYS A 66 -16.36 -17.53 6.45
N THR A 67 -15.63 -16.70 5.72
CA THR A 67 -16.01 -16.26 4.38
C THR A 67 -14.95 -16.67 3.38
N ASP A 68 -15.36 -17.47 2.41
CA ASP A 68 -14.53 -17.84 1.27
C ASP A 68 -14.16 -16.62 0.40
N PRO A 69 -13.11 -16.73 -0.44
CA PRO A 69 -12.68 -15.62 -1.29
C PRO A 69 -13.74 -15.05 -2.25
N GLU A 70 -14.71 -15.85 -2.71
CA GLU A 70 -15.80 -15.35 -3.58
C GLU A 70 -16.76 -14.46 -2.80
N THR A 71 -17.12 -14.87 -1.59
CA THR A 71 -17.94 -14.05 -0.69
C THR A 71 -17.23 -12.75 -0.29
N LEU A 72 -15.95 -12.82 0.07
CA LEU A 72 -15.13 -11.63 0.37
C LEU A 72 -15.06 -10.70 -0.84
N SER A 73 -14.88 -11.24 -2.05
CA SER A 73 -14.87 -10.46 -3.29
C SER A 73 -16.15 -9.66 -3.50
N LYS A 74 -17.31 -10.25 -3.18
CA LYS A 74 -18.61 -9.55 -3.25
C LYS A 74 -18.71 -8.44 -2.20
N TYR A 75 -18.28 -8.68 -0.96
CA TYR A 75 -18.26 -7.64 0.09
C TYR A 75 -17.35 -6.47 -0.29
N LEU A 76 -16.14 -6.74 -0.78
CA LEU A 76 -15.21 -5.70 -1.23
C LEU A 76 -15.76 -4.92 -2.42
N THR A 77 -16.42 -5.61 -3.36
CA THR A 77 -17.08 -4.97 -4.50
C THR A 77 -18.23 -4.08 -4.05
N ALA A 78 -19.05 -4.55 -3.12
CA ALA A 78 -20.14 -3.78 -2.51
C ALA A 78 -19.61 -2.53 -1.83
N ILE A 79 -18.48 -2.62 -1.11
CA ILE A 79 -17.88 -1.46 -0.44
C ILE A 79 -17.25 -0.50 -1.44
N GLY A 80 -16.34 -0.98 -2.29
CA GLY A 80 -15.57 -0.15 -3.21
C GLY A 80 -16.44 0.56 -4.26
N LYS A 81 -17.23 -0.20 -5.03
CA LYS A 81 -18.01 0.39 -6.13
C LYS A 81 -19.05 1.40 -5.63
N ASN A 82 -19.75 1.08 -4.54
CA ASN A 82 -20.76 1.97 -3.99
C ASN A 82 -20.17 3.13 -3.17
N SER A 83 -18.87 3.09 -2.87
CA SER A 83 -18.12 4.27 -2.40
C SER A 83 -17.62 5.18 -3.55
N GLY A 84 -17.90 4.82 -4.80
CA GLY A 84 -17.48 5.56 -6.00
C GLY A 84 -16.06 5.22 -6.49
N ASP A 85 -15.56 4.03 -6.13
CA ASP A 85 -14.22 3.59 -6.49
C ASP A 85 -14.21 2.57 -7.64
N GLU A 86 -13.07 2.49 -8.31
CA GLU A 86 -12.78 1.48 -9.34
C GLU A 86 -11.63 0.57 -8.92
N ILE A 87 -11.57 -0.63 -9.50
CA ILE A 87 -10.46 -1.56 -9.25
C ILE A 87 -9.18 -0.96 -9.85
N PHE A 88 -8.13 -0.89 -9.04
CA PHE A 88 -6.83 -0.41 -9.51
C PHE A 88 -6.10 -1.50 -10.27
N VAL A 89 -5.77 -1.23 -11.54
CA VAL A 89 -4.98 -2.14 -12.37
C VAL A 89 -3.51 -2.05 -11.99
N GLN A 90 -3.03 -3.04 -11.26
CA GLN A 90 -1.65 -3.12 -10.79
C GLN A 90 -0.65 -3.26 -11.95
N ASN A 91 0.35 -2.39 -12.02
CA ASN A 91 1.48 -2.51 -12.93
C ASN A 91 2.75 -2.13 -12.18
N GLY A 92 3.80 -2.95 -12.27
CA GLY A 92 5.06 -2.78 -11.53
C GLY A 92 5.04 -3.38 -10.12
N SER A 93 4.43 -4.57 -9.94
CA SER A 93 4.50 -5.32 -8.69
C SER A 93 5.92 -5.81 -8.44
N THR A 94 6.48 -5.51 -7.27
CA THR A 94 7.80 -6.03 -6.91
C THR A 94 7.74 -7.49 -6.54
N ALA A 95 6.63 -7.98 -5.98
CA ALA A 95 6.42 -9.37 -5.53
C ALA A 95 5.57 -10.18 -6.52
N LYS A 96 5.72 -11.51 -6.48
CA LYS A 96 4.83 -12.45 -7.18
C LYS A 96 3.39 -12.27 -6.71
N ARG A 97 2.45 -12.38 -7.65
CA ARG A 97 1.00 -12.27 -7.41
C ARG A 97 0.29 -13.47 -8.01
N THR A 98 -0.60 -14.05 -7.22
CA THR A 98 -1.56 -15.05 -7.68
C THR A 98 -2.95 -14.45 -7.56
N GLU A 99 -3.66 -14.35 -8.69
CA GLU A 99 -5.07 -13.97 -8.71
C GLU A 99 -5.90 -15.09 -8.07
N VAL A 100 -6.76 -14.73 -7.13
CA VAL A 100 -7.66 -15.65 -6.43
C VAL A 100 -9.07 -15.48 -6.99
N THR A 101 -9.47 -14.24 -7.21
CA THR A 101 -10.71 -13.87 -7.92
C THR A 101 -10.43 -12.70 -8.85
N ASN A 102 -11.46 -12.14 -9.49
CA ASN A 102 -11.33 -10.94 -10.32
C ASN A 102 -11.00 -9.66 -9.52
N VAL A 103 -11.11 -9.67 -8.19
CA VAL A 103 -10.79 -8.52 -7.33
C VAL A 103 -9.79 -8.84 -6.21
N LEU A 104 -9.53 -10.11 -5.92
CA LEU A 104 -8.60 -10.54 -4.88
C LEU A 104 -7.36 -11.22 -5.47
N SER A 105 -6.22 -10.92 -4.86
CA SER A 105 -4.95 -11.61 -5.09
C SER A 105 -4.25 -11.90 -3.78
N THR A 106 -3.25 -12.78 -3.79
CA THR A 106 -2.42 -13.06 -2.61
C THR A 106 -1.66 -11.82 -2.13
N ALA A 107 -1.66 -11.56 -0.81
CA ALA A 107 -0.87 -10.49 -0.22
C ALA A 107 0.57 -10.96 0.03
N ASN A 108 1.47 -10.66 -0.92
CA ASN A 108 2.91 -10.92 -0.89
C ASN A 108 3.34 -12.34 -0.46
N GLU A 109 3.67 -13.16 -1.45
CA GLU A 109 4.13 -14.55 -1.31
C GLU A 109 5.62 -14.68 -0.90
N GLY A 110 6.25 -13.59 -0.45
CA GLY A 110 7.64 -13.62 0.01
C GLY A 110 7.85 -14.46 1.28
N PRO A 111 9.09 -14.92 1.55
CA PRO A 111 9.43 -15.77 2.69
C PRO A 111 8.85 -15.29 4.03
N SER A 112 8.32 -16.21 4.85
CA SER A 112 7.58 -15.87 6.07
C SER A 112 8.46 -15.34 7.20
N ASP A 113 9.76 -15.58 7.15
CA ASP A 113 10.78 -15.08 8.10
C ASP A 113 11.15 -13.61 7.86
N ARG A 114 10.75 -13.03 6.72
CA ARG A 114 11.12 -11.65 6.34
C ARG A 114 10.13 -10.63 6.87
N LEU A 115 10.67 -9.62 7.55
CA LEU A 115 9.97 -8.37 7.85
C LEU A 115 9.87 -7.54 6.55
N ILE A 116 8.66 -7.06 6.26
CA ILE A 116 8.44 -6.02 5.27
C ILE A 116 8.19 -4.73 6.03
N TYR A 117 9.06 -3.74 5.82
CA TYR A 117 8.99 -2.44 6.47
C TYR A 117 7.87 -1.57 5.89
N GLN A 118 7.66 -0.42 6.51
CA GLN A 118 6.58 0.49 6.12
C GLN A 118 6.78 1.06 4.73
N HIS A 119 5.72 1.00 3.94
CA HIS A 119 5.62 1.65 2.65
C HIS A 119 4.17 2.01 2.37
N ASN A 120 3.97 3.04 1.55
CA ASN A 120 2.70 3.27 0.87
C ASN A 120 2.77 2.60 -0.51
N GLU A 121 1.75 1.82 -0.86
CA GLU A 121 1.70 1.04 -2.09
C GLU A 121 1.83 1.99 -3.30
N PHE A 122 2.78 1.72 -4.20
CA PHE A 122 3.08 2.56 -5.37
C PHE A 122 3.45 4.02 -5.09
N SER A 123 3.87 4.40 -3.88
CA SER A 123 4.21 5.82 -3.57
C SER A 123 5.31 6.46 -4.41
N ARG A 124 6.14 5.63 -5.05
CA ARG A 124 7.19 6.07 -5.98
C ARG A 124 6.74 6.22 -7.44
N PHE A 125 5.48 5.91 -7.74
CA PHE A 125 4.91 5.89 -9.08
C PHE A 125 3.97 7.08 -9.31
N THR A 126 3.79 7.49 -10.56
CA THR A 126 2.82 8.53 -10.94
C THR A 126 1.36 8.06 -10.79
N LYS A 127 1.11 6.75 -10.84
CA LYS A 127 -0.18 6.14 -10.52
C LYS A 127 -0.07 5.17 -9.36
N TYR A 128 -0.97 5.33 -8.39
CA TYR A 128 -1.05 4.53 -7.16
C TYR A 128 -2.52 4.35 -6.76
N PRO A 129 -2.89 3.26 -6.07
CA PRO A 129 -4.24 3.08 -5.55
C PRO A 129 -4.52 4.08 -4.43
N SER A 130 -5.76 4.54 -4.31
CA SER A 130 -6.19 5.34 -3.15
C SER A 130 -6.48 4.46 -1.94
N LYS A 131 -6.91 3.21 -2.17
CA LYS A 131 -7.37 2.29 -1.13
C LYS A 131 -6.81 0.90 -1.30
N LEU A 132 -6.54 0.28 -0.16
CA LEU A 132 -6.22 -1.15 -0.07
C LEU A 132 -7.26 -1.83 0.81
N PHE A 133 -7.72 -2.99 0.37
CA PHE A 133 -8.42 -3.93 1.23
C PHE A 133 -7.46 -5.07 1.52
N PHE A 134 -7.23 -5.35 2.79
CA PHE A 134 -6.62 -6.59 3.24
C PHE A 134 -7.72 -7.44 3.89
N VAL A 135 -7.82 -8.70 3.49
CA VAL A 135 -8.81 -9.63 4.06
C VAL A 135 -8.14 -10.88 4.58
N CYS A 136 -8.60 -11.36 5.73
CA CYS A 136 -8.08 -12.58 6.33
C CYS A 136 -8.95 -13.78 5.94
N GLU A 137 -8.44 -14.63 5.05
CA GLU A 137 -9.11 -15.87 4.67
C GLU A 137 -8.89 -16.96 5.73
N ALA A 138 -7.67 -17.06 6.26
CA ALA A 138 -7.33 -18.01 7.32
C ALA A 138 -6.16 -17.50 8.16
N TYR A 139 -6.24 -17.71 9.48
CA TYR A 139 -5.19 -17.34 10.41
C TYR A 139 -5.05 -18.34 11.55
N ASN A 140 -3.91 -19.02 11.57
CA ASN A 140 -3.41 -19.81 12.69
C ASN A 140 -1.89 -19.69 12.70
N ALA A 141 -1.42 -18.45 12.85
CA ALA A 141 -0.01 -18.10 12.84
C ALA A 141 0.40 -17.38 14.13
N LYS A 142 1.67 -17.54 14.50
CA LYS A 142 2.35 -16.67 15.48
C LYS A 142 3.10 -15.59 14.71
N GLY A 143 2.95 -14.32 15.11
CA GLY A 143 3.39 -13.19 14.30
C GLY A 143 2.47 -12.98 13.09
N GLY A 144 2.96 -12.39 12.00
CA GLY A 144 2.21 -12.25 10.74
C GLY A 144 1.27 -11.05 10.67
N GLU A 145 1.30 -10.20 11.69
CA GLU A 145 0.52 -8.97 11.74
C GLU A 145 0.83 -8.08 10.54
N THR A 146 -0.16 -7.30 10.13
CA THR A 146 0.06 -6.19 9.19
C THR A 146 0.30 -4.92 10.01
N PRO A 147 1.56 -4.50 10.20
CA PRO A 147 1.86 -3.23 10.85
C PRO A 147 1.40 -2.07 9.97
N VAL A 148 0.75 -1.08 10.57
CA VAL A 148 0.34 0.17 9.92
C VAL A 148 0.79 1.37 10.75
N VAL A 149 1.15 2.46 10.09
CA VAL A 149 1.54 3.73 10.71
C VAL A 149 0.78 4.88 10.07
N HIS A 150 0.20 5.75 10.89
CA HIS A 150 -0.44 6.97 10.41
C HIS A 150 0.63 7.94 9.91
N GLY A 151 0.58 8.34 8.64
CA GLY A 151 1.62 9.13 7.99
C GLY A 151 1.74 10.56 8.52
N GLY A 152 0.66 11.13 9.05
CA GLY A 152 0.70 12.39 9.82
C GLY A 152 1.45 12.26 11.15
N GLU A 153 1.17 11.22 11.94
CA GLU A 153 1.91 10.92 13.17
C GLU A 153 3.39 10.65 12.88
N PHE A 154 3.65 9.90 11.79
CA PHE A 154 5.00 9.61 11.33
C PHE A 154 5.75 10.90 10.97
N PHE A 155 5.11 11.81 10.23
CA PHE A 155 5.68 13.11 9.93
C PHE A 155 5.99 13.89 11.23
N ASP A 156 5.02 14.02 12.13
CA ASP A 156 5.15 14.83 13.35
C ASP A 156 6.34 14.34 14.21
N GLU A 157 6.49 13.03 14.36
CA GLU A 157 7.59 12.44 15.14
C GLU A 157 8.97 12.64 14.49
N ILE A 158 9.07 12.47 13.16
CA ILE A 158 10.34 12.73 12.45
C ILE A 158 10.66 14.22 12.47
N TYR A 159 9.68 15.10 12.28
CA TYR A 159 9.85 16.55 12.32
C TYR A 159 10.34 17.02 13.69
N ARG A 160 9.81 16.43 14.78
CA ARG A 160 10.24 16.73 16.15
C ARG A 160 11.71 16.38 16.40
N ILE A 161 12.21 15.29 15.80
CA ILE A 161 13.57 14.78 16.03
C ILE A 161 14.59 15.41 15.06
N ALA A 162 14.21 15.54 13.78
CA ALA A 162 15.08 15.95 12.69
C ALA A 162 14.34 16.91 11.72
N PRO A 163 13.99 18.14 12.17
CA PRO A 163 13.23 19.07 11.33
C PRO A 163 13.97 19.45 10.05
N ASP A 164 15.29 19.65 10.12
CA ASP A 164 16.12 19.99 8.96
C ASP A 164 16.07 18.90 7.88
N PHE A 165 16.01 17.62 8.28
CA PHE A 165 15.88 16.52 7.32
C PHE A 165 14.59 16.64 6.51
N LEU A 166 13.44 16.87 7.15
CA LEU A 166 12.17 16.98 6.44
C LEU A 166 12.09 18.27 5.62
N LYS A 167 12.67 19.38 6.08
CA LYS A 167 12.78 20.61 5.29
C LYS A 167 13.63 20.39 4.04
N GLU A 168 14.77 19.71 4.15
CA GLU A 168 15.58 19.35 2.99
C GLU A 168 14.86 18.38 2.06
N LEU A 169 14.16 17.38 2.61
CA LEU A 169 13.38 16.41 1.83
C LEU A 169 12.20 17.05 1.10
N SER A 170 11.55 18.03 1.71
CA SER A 170 10.52 18.88 1.07
C SER A 170 11.11 19.68 -0.09
N ARG A 171 12.23 20.38 0.14
CA ARG A 171 12.86 21.25 -0.87
C ARG A 171 13.49 20.48 -2.03
N LYS A 172 14.13 19.36 -1.75
CA LYS A 172 14.91 18.60 -2.74
C LYS A 172 14.19 17.37 -3.29
N GLY A 173 13.08 16.95 -2.68
CA GLY A 173 12.37 15.71 -3.03
C GLY A 173 13.21 14.45 -2.83
N LEU A 174 12.67 13.32 -3.27
CA LEU A 174 13.23 11.98 -3.08
C LEU A 174 13.37 11.27 -4.43
N TYR A 175 14.61 10.88 -4.72
CA TYR A 175 14.97 10.06 -5.85
C TYR A 175 15.06 8.59 -5.46
N MET A 176 14.41 7.74 -6.26
CA MET A 176 14.60 6.30 -6.24
C MET A 176 14.88 5.79 -7.65
N GLU A 177 15.76 4.81 -7.76
CA GLU A 177 16.04 4.14 -9.04
C GLU A 177 15.76 2.66 -8.93
N GLN A 178 14.95 2.13 -9.85
CA GLN A 178 14.59 0.71 -9.89
C GLN A 178 14.97 0.04 -11.20
N ILE A 179 15.54 -1.15 -11.09
CA ILE A 179 15.81 -2.06 -12.20
C ILE A 179 14.78 -3.18 -12.20
N TRP A 180 14.16 -3.35 -13.36
CA TRP A 180 13.28 -4.46 -13.67
C TRP A 180 14.02 -5.34 -14.66
N PRO A 181 14.53 -6.49 -14.20
CA PRO A 181 15.45 -7.27 -15.02
C PRO A 181 14.71 -7.92 -16.20
N LEU A 182 15.44 -8.30 -17.24
CA LEU A 182 14.90 -9.13 -18.34
C LEU A 182 14.41 -10.48 -17.85
N LYS A 183 15.11 -11.06 -16.86
CA LYS A 183 14.77 -12.35 -16.25
C LYS A 183 14.80 -12.22 -14.73
N SER A 184 13.95 -12.98 -14.06
CA SER A 184 13.85 -13.00 -12.61
C SER A 184 13.37 -14.38 -12.15
N ASP A 185 13.89 -14.87 -11.02
CA ASP A 185 13.53 -16.19 -10.50
C ASP A 185 12.13 -16.26 -9.87
N ASN A 186 11.48 -15.11 -9.66
CA ASN A 186 10.19 -15.00 -8.96
C ASN A 186 9.09 -14.34 -9.82
N ASP A 187 9.20 -14.39 -11.15
CA ASP A 187 8.22 -13.82 -12.09
C ASP A 187 7.99 -12.31 -11.95
N THR A 188 9.02 -11.55 -11.58
CA THR A 188 8.94 -10.08 -11.41
C THR A 188 9.87 -9.32 -12.38
N ASN A 189 10.14 -9.88 -13.55
CA ASN A 189 10.85 -9.23 -14.66
C ASN A 189 9.95 -8.18 -15.36
N TRP A 190 10.52 -7.31 -16.18
CA TRP A 190 9.76 -6.19 -16.77
C TRP A 190 8.61 -6.64 -17.69
N SER A 191 8.74 -7.78 -18.38
CA SER A 191 7.73 -8.30 -19.32
C SER A 191 6.62 -9.11 -18.66
N ASN A 192 6.66 -9.31 -17.34
CA ASN A 192 5.58 -9.98 -16.63
C ASN A 192 4.30 -9.12 -16.64
N GLN A 193 3.13 -9.79 -16.69
CA GLN A 193 1.79 -9.17 -16.72
C GLN A 193 1.52 -8.23 -15.53
N PHE A 194 1.99 -8.56 -14.32
CA PHE A 194 1.84 -7.71 -13.13
C PHE A 194 2.95 -6.65 -13.00
N CYS A 195 3.94 -6.69 -13.88
CA CYS A 195 5.00 -5.70 -14.02
C CYS A 195 4.62 -4.71 -15.13
N PHE A 196 5.39 -4.63 -16.22
CA PHE A 196 5.11 -3.70 -17.32
C PHE A 196 4.72 -4.43 -18.61
N GLY A 197 4.53 -5.75 -18.58
CA GLY A 197 4.17 -6.54 -19.76
C GLY A 197 2.69 -6.79 -19.96
N ARG A 198 1.81 -6.19 -19.15
CA ARG A 198 0.34 -6.44 -19.18
C ARG A 198 -0.29 -6.38 -20.58
N TYR A 199 0.20 -5.49 -21.43
CA TYR A 199 -0.37 -5.22 -22.76
C TYR A 199 0.53 -5.70 -23.90
N ILE A 200 1.57 -6.47 -23.60
CA ILE A 200 2.38 -7.13 -24.62
C ILE A 200 1.55 -8.27 -25.20
N ASP A 201 1.39 -8.29 -26.52
CA ASP A 201 0.80 -9.43 -27.22
C ASP A 201 1.71 -10.66 -27.06
N ALA A 202 1.20 -11.68 -26.36
CA ALA A 202 1.93 -12.93 -26.11
C ALA A 202 2.27 -13.72 -27.38
N ASN A 203 1.60 -13.44 -28.50
CA ASN A 203 1.90 -14.07 -29.79
C ASN A 203 2.96 -13.32 -30.58
N ASN A 204 3.34 -12.12 -30.15
CA ASN A 204 4.34 -11.30 -30.81
C ASN A 204 5.72 -11.51 -30.20
N ASN A 205 6.60 -12.17 -30.95
CA ASN A 205 7.98 -12.47 -30.56
C ASN A 205 8.99 -11.38 -30.93
N ASP A 206 8.56 -10.24 -31.49
CA ASP A 206 9.45 -9.10 -31.75
C ASP A 206 9.86 -8.45 -30.43
N PHE A 207 11.14 -8.59 -30.10
CA PHE A 207 11.69 -8.10 -28.85
C PHE A 207 11.66 -6.57 -28.70
N GLU A 208 11.84 -5.82 -29.79
CA GLU A 208 11.79 -4.36 -29.72
C GLU A 208 10.34 -3.86 -29.58
N TYR A 209 9.37 -4.56 -30.18
CA TYR A 209 7.95 -4.33 -29.90
C TYR A 209 7.61 -4.55 -28.41
N GLN A 210 8.06 -5.66 -27.82
CA GLN A 210 7.83 -5.96 -26.41
C GLN A 210 8.40 -4.87 -25.48
N LYS A 211 9.62 -4.42 -25.77
CA LYS A 211 10.27 -3.31 -25.06
C LYS A 211 9.49 -2.00 -25.22
N ALA A 212 9.01 -1.70 -26.44
CA ALA A 212 8.23 -0.49 -26.72
C ALA A 212 6.90 -0.45 -25.94
N GLU A 213 6.17 -1.55 -25.83
CA GLU A 213 4.94 -1.60 -25.04
C GLU A 213 5.22 -1.53 -23.52
N ALA A 214 6.27 -2.21 -23.04
CA ALA A 214 6.67 -2.14 -21.63
C ALA A 214 7.07 -0.73 -21.19
N ILE A 215 7.92 -0.05 -21.96
CA ILE A 215 8.36 1.32 -21.62
C ILE A 215 7.22 2.33 -21.72
N LYS A 216 6.29 2.15 -22.66
CA LYS A 216 5.07 2.96 -22.78
C LYS A 216 4.19 2.83 -21.55
N LEU A 217 3.99 1.61 -21.05
CA LEU A 217 3.25 1.39 -19.81
C LEU A 217 3.97 1.98 -18.61
N ALA A 218 5.28 1.75 -18.48
CA ALA A 218 6.11 2.31 -17.41
C ALA A 218 6.08 3.84 -17.38
N LYS A 219 6.14 4.50 -18.54
CA LYS A 219 5.97 5.96 -18.68
C LYS A 219 4.61 6.46 -18.21
N LYS A 220 3.56 5.67 -18.46
CA LYS A 220 2.17 6.02 -18.10
C LYS A 220 1.86 5.82 -16.62
N THR A 221 2.46 4.82 -15.97
CA THR A 221 2.08 4.40 -14.61
C THR A 221 3.14 4.67 -13.55
N ALA A 222 4.43 4.62 -13.91
CA ALA A 222 5.52 4.69 -12.95
C ALA A 222 6.28 6.02 -13.03
N SER A 223 6.89 6.32 -14.17
CA SER A 223 7.69 7.55 -14.34
C SER A 223 7.97 7.83 -15.82
N PRO A 224 7.97 9.09 -16.28
CA PRO A 224 8.41 9.41 -17.64
C PRO A 224 9.89 9.08 -17.89
N HIS A 225 10.70 8.95 -16.84
CA HIS A 225 12.15 8.69 -16.89
C HIS A 225 12.44 7.19 -16.86
N CYS A 226 12.06 6.50 -17.93
CA CYS A 226 12.34 5.08 -18.13
C CYS A 226 13.26 4.87 -19.34
N GLU A 227 14.16 3.89 -19.26
CA GLU A 227 14.99 3.45 -20.38
C GLU A 227 15.36 1.96 -20.27
N PHE A 228 15.70 1.33 -21.39
CA PHE A 228 16.33 0.01 -21.37
C PHE A 228 17.84 0.16 -21.30
N THR A 229 18.46 -0.68 -20.47
CA THR A 229 19.91 -0.82 -20.38
C THR A 229 20.46 -1.65 -21.54
N ALA A 230 21.79 -1.70 -21.68
CA ALA A 230 22.46 -2.56 -22.64
C ALA A 230 22.18 -4.06 -22.40
N ASP A 231 21.95 -4.45 -21.15
CA ASP A 231 21.59 -5.82 -20.74
C ASP A 231 20.09 -6.11 -20.88
N HIS A 232 19.34 -5.19 -21.49
CA HIS A 232 17.90 -5.28 -21.73
C HIS A 232 17.03 -5.31 -20.46
N ASP A 233 17.57 -4.85 -19.34
CA ASP A 233 16.77 -4.52 -18.15
C ASP A 233 16.07 -3.17 -18.34
N LEU A 234 14.87 -3.02 -17.80
CA LEU A 234 14.14 -1.76 -17.76
C LEU A 234 14.50 -0.97 -16.50
N LEU A 235 15.14 0.18 -16.69
CA LEU A 235 15.47 1.13 -15.64
C LEU A 235 14.36 2.17 -15.50
N ILE A 236 13.94 2.44 -14.27
CA ILE A 236 12.91 3.43 -13.94
C ILE A 236 13.45 4.37 -12.86
N ARG A 237 13.57 5.65 -13.20
CA ARG A 237 14.01 6.72 -12.29
C ARG A 237 12.81 7.48 -11.77
N GLN A 238 12.67 7.56 -10.46
CA GLN A 238 11.47 8.04 -9.78
C GLN A 238 11.84 9.28 -9.01
N TYR A 239 11.25 10.40 -9.39
CA TYR A 239 11.41 11.69 -8.73
C TYR A 239 10.11 11.97 -7.99
N THR A 240 10.19 12.01 -6.67
CA THR A 240 9.02 12.17 -5.81
C THR A 240 9.21 13.30 -4.83
N GLU A 241 8.13 13.67 -4.17
CA GLU A 241 8.13 14.64 -3.09
C GLU A 241 7.30 13.97 -1.98
N PRO A 242 7.98 13.28 -1.05
CA PRO A 242 7.35 12.27 -0.19
C PRO A 242 6.55 12.88 0.98
N ILE A 243 6.55 14.21 1.13
CA ILE A 243 5.82 14.91 2.18
C ILE A 243 4.78 15.80 1.52
N ARG A 244 3.53 15.58 1.89
CA ARG A 244 2.40 16.18 1.17
C ARG A 244 1.26 16.52 2.10
N MET A 245 0.48 17.52 1.74
CA MET A 245 -0.68 17.94 2.51
C MET A 245 -1.84 16.98 2.30
N TYR A 246 -2.34 16.44 3.41
CA TYR A 246 -3.60 15.72 3.45
C TYR A 246 -4.66 16.61 4.09
N LYS A 247 -5.87 16.58 3.53
CA LYS A 247 -7.06 17.22 4.08
C LYS A 247 -8.06 16.16 4.51
N ALA A 248 -8.23 16.01 5.81
CA ALA A 248 -9.18 15.07 6.39
C ALA A 248 -10.63 15.48 6.10
N GLY A 249 -11.55 14.52 6.24
CA GLY A 249 -12.98 14.74 5.96
C GLY A 249 -13.65 15.79 6.85
N ASP A 250 -13.07 16.10 8.01
CA ASP A 250 -13.51 17.18 8.91
C ASP A 250 -12.84 18.54 8.63
N GLY A 251 -12.05 18.63 7.56
CA GLY A 251 -11.39 19.85 7.11
C GLY A 251 -10.02 20.10 7.72
N GLU A 252 -9.57 19.26 8.66
CA GLU A 252 -8.22 19.38 9.23
C GLU A 252 -7.16 19.07 8.16
N GLU A 253 -6.10 19.89 8.12
CA GLU A 253 -4.98 19.72 7.19
C GLU A 253 -3.68 19.44 7.93
N PHE A 254 -2.93 18.46 7.45
CA PHE A 254 -1.62 18.10 8.00
C PHE A 254 -0.68 17.52 6.94
N PRO A 255 0.63 17.72 7.08
CA PRO A 255 1.62 17.01 6.28
C PRO A 255 1.58 15.50 6.59
N CYS A 256 1.62 14.70 5.54
CA CYS A 256 1.62 13.25 5.57
C CYS A 256 2.84 12.71 4.85
N PHE A 257 3.46 11.66 5.42
CA PHE A 257 4.66 11.06 4.87
C PHE A 257 4.33 9.89 3.92
N PHE A 258 4.04 10.19 2.66
CA PHE A 258 3.69 9.22 1.61
C PHE A 258 4.95 8.71 0.89
N ASN A 259 5.51 7.58 1.32
CA ASN A 259 6.82 7.14 0.86
C ASN A 259 7.06 5.63 1.02
N SER A 260 8.24 5.18 0.56
CA SER A 260 8.74 3.81 0.74
C SER A 260 10.20 3.78 1.22
N ILE A 261 10.67 4.84 1.90
CA ILE A 261 12.08 4.98 2.30
C ILE A 261 12.49 3.82 3.20
N ALA A 262 11.70 3.49 4.22
CA ALA A 262 12.05 2.44 5.18
C ALA A 262 12.26 1.08 4.49
N THR A 263 11.31 0.64 3.67
CA THR A 263 11.40 -0.63 2.92
C THR A 263 12.63 -0.70 2.04
N PHE A 264 12.84 0.29 1.16
CA PHE A 264 13.95 0.22 0.23
C PHE A 264 15.31 0.47 0.90
N PHE A 265 15.36 1.32 1.91
CA PHE A 265 16.61 1.54 2.64
C PHE A 265 17.01 0.29 3.43
N ALA A 266 16.05 -0.44 4.00
CA ALA A 266 16.35 -1.71 4.66
C ALA A 266 16.91 -2.76 3.68
N ASP A 267 16.37 -2.83 2.45
CA ASP A 267 16.89 -3.71 1.41
C ASP A 267 18.35 -3.39 1.08
N VAL A 268 18.69 -2.10 0.94
CA VAL A 268 20.06 -1.63 0.69
C VAL A 268 20.97 -1.89 1.90
N LYS A 269 20.53 -1.50 3.10
CA LYS A 269 21.32 -1.56 4.34
C LYS A 269 21.65 -2.99 4.74
N TYR A 270 20.64 -3.87 4.73
CA TYR A 270 20.80 -5.26 5.17
C TYR A 270 21.09 -6.22 4.02
N LYS A 271 21.19 -5.73 2.78
CA LYS A 271 21.45 -6.52 1.58
C LYS A 271 20.46 -7.70 1.47
N ILE A 272 19.17 -7.42 1.71
CA ILE A 272 18.13 -8.45 1.73
C ILE A 272 17.99 -9.04 0.33
N GLY A 273 18.56 -10.23 0.11
CA GLY A 273 18.57 -10.93 -1.16
C GLY A 273 17.15 -11.33 -1.58
N GLY A 274 16.53 -10.54 -2.46
CA GLY A 274 15.21 -10.84 -3.03
C GLY A 274 14.54 -9.66 -3.74
N TYR A 275 14.92 -8.42 -3.40
CA TYR A 275 14.41 -7.20 -4.03
C TYR A 275 15.53 -6.19 -4.35
N SER A 276 16.65 -6.70 -4.89
CA SER A 276 17.82 -5.90 -5.35
C SER A 276 17.52 -4.96 -6.52
N LYS A 277 16.25 -4.67 -6.77
CA LYS A 277 15.76 -3.81 -7.84
C LYS A 277 16.08 -2.35 -7.54
N THR A 278 16.06 -1.93 -6.27
CA THR A 278 16.33 -0.54 -5.91
C THR A 278 17.84 -0.30 -5.78
N LYS A 279 18.37 0.61 -6.60
CA LYS A 279 19.82 0.92 -6.66
C LYS A 279 20.23 2.11 -5.81
N SER A 280 19.36 3.12 -5.72
CA SER A 280 19.70 4.42 -5.16
C SER A 280 18.54 5.00 -4.38
N ILE A 281 18.85 5.60 -3.23
CA ILE A 281 17.94 6.42 -2.42
C ILE A 281 18.70 7.70 -2.08
N CYS A 282 18.34 8.81 -2.71
CA CYS A 282 19.00 10.10 -2.53
C CYS A 282 18.01 11.25 -2.79
N TYR A 283 18.46 12.50 -2.73
CA TYR A 283 17.64 13.65 -3.12
C TYR A 283 17.52 13.74 -4.66
N ASN A 284 16.50 14.46 -5.19
CA ASN A 284 16.31 14.58 -6.65
C ASN A 284 17.47 15.25 -7.39
N ASP A 285 18.25 16.07 -6.68
CA ASP A 285 19.48 16.69 -7.21
C ASP A 285 20.69 15.74 -7.23
N GLY A 286 20.51 14.49 -6.81
CA GLY A 286 21.56 13.46 -6.71
C GLY A 286 22.40 13.54 -5.44
N SER A 287 22.22 14.56 -4.60
CA SER A 287 22.93 14.65 -3.32
C SER A 287 22.47 13.56 -2.36
N LYS A 288 23.40 13.01 -1.55
CA LYS A 288 23.09 11.91 -0.63
C LYS A 288 22.19 12.38 0.51
N ILE A 289 21.22 11.55 0.88
CA ILE A 289 20.53 11.68 2.17
C ILE A 289 21.48 11.12 3.25
N PRO A 290 21.83 11.87 4.30
CA PRO A 290 22.63 11.35 5.40
C PRO A 290 22.02 10.07 5.99
N GLU A 291 22.83 9.02 6.13
CA GLU A 291 22.37 7.69 6.54
C GLU A 291 21.63 7.71 7.90
N LYS A 292 22.07 8.56 8.83
CA LYS A 292 21.39 8.77 10.12
C LYS A 292 19.90 9.11 10.00
N TYR A 293 19.49 9.79 8.93
CA TYR A 293 18.08 10.14 8.70
C TYR A 293 17.31 8.95 8.11
N LEU A 294 17.94 8.19 7.22
CA LEU A 294 17.36 6.95 6.70
C LEU A 294 17.19 5.91 7.82
N ASP A 295 18.15 5.83 8.73
CA ASP A 295 18.09 5.01 9.96
C ASP A 295 16.96 5.45 10.88
N LEU A 296 16.80 6.76 11.10
CA LEU A 296 15.70 7.30 11.88
C LEU A 296 14.33 6.92 11.29
N VAL A 297 14.16 7.09 9.96
CA VAL A 297 12.91 6.69 9.28
C VAL A 297 12.67 5.19 9.42
N LEU A 298 13.70 4.36 9.21
CA LEU A 298 13.61 2.92 9.34
C LEU A 298 13.24 2.49 10.77
N GLU A 299 13.89 3.03 11.79
CA GLU A 299 13.60 2.74 13.20
C GLU A 299 12.15 3.11 13.55
N LYS A 300 11.72 4.32 13.18
CA LYS A 300 10.37 4.81 13.49
C LYS A 300 9.29 4.05 12.75
N SER A 301 9.58 3.57 11.53
CA SER A 301 8.66 2.70 10.78
C SER A 301 8.25 1.43 11.54
N ILE A 302 9.14 0.93 12.41
CA ILE A 302 8.92 -0.28 13.22
C ILE A 302 8.27 0.09 14.55
N ASN A 303 8.85 1.06 15.26
CA ASN A 303 8.47 1.38 16.63
C ASN A 303 7.12 2.10 16.75
N MET A 304 6.67 2.79 15.69
CA MET A 304 5.39 3.49 15.67
C MET A 304 4.23 2.61 15.19
N ALA A 305 4.50 1.41 14.68
CA ALA A 305 3.48 0.60 14.04
C ALA A 305 2.40 0.11 15.03
N TYR A 306 1.13 0.37 14.68
CA TYR A 306 0.04 -0.45 15.17
C TYR A 306 0.08 -1.80 14.42
N LYS A 307 0.30 -2.90 15.15
CA LYS A 307 0.37 -4.24 14.57
C LYS A 307 -1.02 -4.86 14.59
N HIS A 308 -1.70 -4.86 13.44
CA HIS A 308 -3.04 -5.44 13.37
C HIS A 308 -2.99 -6.95 13.58
N GLN A 309 -3.60 -7.39 14.68
CA GLN A 309 -3.78 -8.80 15.02
C GLN A 309 -4.99 -9.34 14.27
N TRP A 310 -4.70 -10.19 13.29
CA TRP A 310 -5.69 -10.80 12.40
C TRP A 310 -6.58 -11.80 13.11
N GLU A 311 -7.87 -11.71 12.80
CA GLU A 311 -8.90 -12.71 13.03
C GLU A 311 -9.42 -13.17 11.67
N GLU A 312 -9.75 -14.46 11.55
CA GLU A 312 -10.33 -15.00 10.32
C GLU A 312 -11.62 -14.24 9.97
N GLY A 313 -11.76 -13.84 8.70
CA GLY A 313 -12.90 -13.06 8.19
C GLY A 313 -12.69 -11.54 8.22
N ASP A 314 -11.67 -11.03 8.92
CA ASP A 314 -11.40 -9.59 8.95
C ASP A 314 -11.35 -8.94 7.57
N ILE A 315 -11.91 -7.74 7.47
CA ILE A 315 -11.75 -6.84 6.35
C ILE A 315 -11.12 -5.55 6.86
N VAL A 316 -9.89 -5.26 6.43
CA VAL A 316 -9.15 -4.05 6.77
C VAL A 316 -9.08 -3.15 5.55
N ILE A 317 -9.62 -1.94 5.66
CA ILE A 317 -9.61 -0.92 4.61
C ILE A 317 -8.59 0.14 5.00
N VAL A 318 -7.66 0.44 4.10
CA VAL A 318 -6.54 1.37 4.34
C VAL A 318 -6.58 2.49 3.32
N ASP A 319 -6.53 3.74 3.78
CA ASP A 319 -6.20 4.90 2.96
C ASP A 319 -4.72 4.82 2.63
N ASN A 320 -4.40 4.42 1.41
CA ASN A 320 -3.02 4.19 0.98
C ASN A 320 -2.19 5.48 1.01
N TYR A 321 -2.83 6.65 1.00
CA TYR A 321 -2.15 7.92 1.10
C TYR A 321 -1.76 8.25 2.55
N MET A 322 -2.76 8.16 3.43
CA MET A 322 -2.60 8.52 4.84
C MET A 322 -1.77 7.48 5.60
N VAL A 323 -1.74 6.22 5.15
CA VAL A 323 -1.27 5.12 5.97
C VAL A 323 -0.23 4.27 5.23
N SER A 324 0.96 4.19 5.80
CA SER A 324 1.94 3.19 5.38
C SER A 324 1.64 1.85 6.05
N HIS A 325 2.01 0.76 5.39
CA HIS A 325 1.85 -0.59 5.91
C HIS A 325 3.10 -1.44 5.66
N GLY A 326 3.20 -2.55 6.38
CA GLY A 326 4.25 -3.56 6.23
C GLY A 326 3.73 -4.97 6.51
N ARG A 327 4.61 -5.89 6.88
CA ARG A 327 4.26 -7.28 7.21
C ARG A 327 5.26 -7.86 8.21
N CYS A 328 4.81 -8.27 9.39
CA CYS A 328 5.66 -8.95 10.36
C CYS A 328 5.98 -10.39 9.92
N PRO A 329 7.14 -10.95 10.32
CA PRO A 329 7.43 -12.37 10.15
C PRO A 329 6.40 -13.26 10.84
N TRP A 330 6.25 -14.50 10.38
CA TRP A 330 5.35 -15.46 11.02
C TRP A 330 5.76 -16.93 10.88
N GLU A 331 5.17 -17.73 11.74
CA GLU A 331 5.17 -19.20 11.68
C GLU A 331 3.72 -19.70 11.72
N GLY A 332 3.38 -20.70 10.90
CA GLY A 332 2.03 -21.27 10.81
C GLY A 332 1.22 -20.77 9.62
N GLU A 333 -0.10 -20.99 9.67
CA GLU A 333 -1.00 -20.66 8.56
C GLU A 333 -1.39 -19.19 8.57
N ARG A 334 -1.05 -18.48 7.51
CA ARG A 334 -1.43 -17.07 7.29
C ARG A 334 -1.88 -16.89 5.84
N LYS A 335 -3.17 -16.69 5.63
CA LYS A 335 -3.76 -16.38 4.32
C LYS A 335 -4.44 -15.01 4.38
N VAL A 336 -3.67 -14.00 4.02
CA VAL A 336 -4.17 -12.63 3.84
C VAL A 336 -4.20 -12.34 2.35
N LEU A 337 -5.34 -11.89 1.85
CA LEU A 337 -5.54 -11.49 0.47
C LEU A 337 -5.60 -9.96 0.37
N VAL A 338 -5.33 -9.42 -0.81
CA VAL A 338 -5.35 -7.98 -1.07
C VAL A 338 -6.18 -7.64 -2.30
N SER A 339 -6.87 -6.51 -2.20
CA SER A 339 -7.53 -5.83 -3.32
C SER A 339 -7.13 -4.36 -3.34
N MET A 340 -6.83 -3.82 -4.52
CA MET A 340 -6.40 -2.44 -4.69
C MET A 340 -7.47 -1.66 -5.45
N TRP A 341 -7.83 -0.48 -4.95
CA TRP A 341 -8.90 0.34 -5.49
C TRP A 341 -8.43 1.78 -5.64
N ASP A 342 -9.00 2.47 -6.62
CA ASP A 342 -8.75 3.88 -6.86
C ASP A 342 -10.03 4.70 -6.82
N THR A 343 -9.92 5.91 -6.27
CA THR A 343 -11.03 6.85 -6.21
C THR A 343 -11.03 7.68 -7.47
N ILE A 344 -12.13 7.62 -8.20
CA ILE A 344 -12.30 8.42 -9.41
C ILE A 344 -12.21 9.90 -9.04
N ASN A 345 -11.35 10.64 -9.73
CA ASN A 345 -11.08 12.06 -9.46
C ASN A 345 -10.61 12.34 -8.01
N LYS A 346 -9.81 11.44 -7.42
CA LYS A 346 -9.15 11.70 -6.11
C LYS A 346 -8.41 13.04 -6.13
N PRO A 347 -8.34 13.76 -5.00
CA PRO A 347 -7.70 15.08 -4.95
C PRO A 347 -6.21 14.99 -5.29
N ASP A 348 -5.68 16.08 -5.83
CA ASP A 348 -4.24 16.25 -5.91
C ASP A 348 -3.72 16.62 -4.52
N TYR A 349 -2.83 15.78 -3.99
CA TYR A 349 -2.21 16.02 -2.70
C TYR A 349 -0.98 16.89 -2.92
N LEU A 350 -1.07 18.16 -2.55
CA LEU A 350 -0.02 19.13 -2.81
C LEU A 350 1.24 18.84 -1.98
N PRO A 351 2.44 19.14 -2.48
CA PRO A 351 3.66 19.06 -1.69
C PRO A 351 3.56 19.91 -0.42
N TRP A 352 4.03 19.39 0.71
CA TRP A 352 4.23 20.23 1.89
C TRP A 352 5.43 21.13 1.63
N VAL A 353 5.22 22.45 1.75
CA VAL A 353 6.27 23.46 1.62
C VAL A 353 6.71 23.85 3.02
N SER A 354 7.98 23.63 3.35
CA SER A 354 8.55 24.09 4.61
C SER A 354 8.45 25.60 4.71
N GLN A 355 7.87 26.11 5.81
CA GLN A 355 7.93 27.52 6.16
C GLN A 355 9.30 27.94 6.68
#